data_AF-X1DY59-F1
#
_entry.id   AF-X1DY59-F1
#
_cell.length_a   1.000
_cell.length_b   1.000
_cell.length_c   1.000
_cell.angle_alpha   90.00
_cell.angle_beta   90.00
_cell.angle_gamma   90.00
#
_symmetry.space_group_name_H-M   'P 1'
#
loop_
_entity.id
_entity.type
_entity.pdbx_description
1 polymer ?
#
loop_
_entity_poly.entity_id
_entity_poly.type
_entity_poly.pdbx_seq_one_letter_code
_entity_poly.pdbx_strand_id
1 'polypeptide(L)' 'ILGKISFEVKKLVENYVTLIDEIIRVKPSAAKGRYLRSIHFSSSMGPSVAVDTSKVKNLLVKEIE' A
#
# COMPACT_ATOMS: atom_id res chain seq x y z
N ILE A 1 -8.68 6.26 3.99
CA ILE A 1 -9.34 4.95 4.24
C ILE A 1 -9.18 4.12 2.98
N LEU A 2 -8.60 2.92 3.07
CA LEU A 2 -8.26 2.10 1.90
C LEU A 2 -9.43 1.23 1.41
N GLY A 3 -10.31 0.84 2.34
CA GLY A 3 -11.54 0.10 2.08
C GLY A 3 -12.24 -0.33 3.37
N LYS A 4 -13.26 -1.18 3.21
CA LYS A 4 -13.94 -1.89 4.30
C LYS A 4 -13.70 -3.39 4.16
N ILE A 5 -13.93 -4.14 5.24
CA ILE A 5 -13.77 -5.60 5.26
C ILE A 5 -14.70 -6.30 4.24
N SER A 6 -15.80 -5.65 3.87
CA SER A 6 -16.77 -6.14 2.91
C SER A 6 -16.36 -5.96 1.44
N PHE A 7 -15.16 -5.41 1.17
CA PHE A 7 -14.65 -5.27 -0.19
C PHE A 7 -13.95 -6.54 -0.63
N GLU A 8 -14.05 -6.83 -1.93
CA GLU A 8 -13.29 -7.91 -2.54
C GLU A 8 -11.79 -7.62 -2.50
N VAL A 9 -10.99 -8.67 -2.29
CA VAL A 9 -9.53 -8.58 -2.14
C VAL A 9 -8.89 -7.86 -3.34
N LYS A 10 -9.34 -8.16 -4.56
CA LYS A 10 -8.83 -7.51 -5.79
C LYS A 10 -8.98 -5.99 -5.76
N LYS A 11 -10.15 -5.49 -5.37
CA LYS A 11 -10.43 -4.06 -5.26
C LYS A 11 -9.59 -3.38 -4.17
N LEU A 12 -9.32 -4.09 -3.07
CA LEU A 12 -8.44 -3.58 -2.01
C LEU A 12 -6.99 -3.44 -2.50
N VAL A 13 -6.51 -4.40 -3.31
CA VAL A 13 -5.17 -4.35 -3.92
C VAL A 13 -5.07 -3.21 -4.93
N GLU A 14 -6.08 -3.02 -5.79
CA GLU A 14 -6.12 -1.90 -6.76
C GLU A 14 -6.11 -0.53 -6.07
N ASN A 15 -6.90 -0.37 -5.01
CA ASN A 15 -6.91 0.85 -4.22
C ASN A 15 -5.54 1.13 -3.59
N TYR A 16 -4.88 0.08 -3.07
CA TYR A 16 -3.54 0.21 -2.49
C TYR A 16 -2.51 0.68 -3.51
N VAL A 17 -2.49 0.06 -4.70
CA VAL A 17 -1.55 0.43 -5.78
C VAL A 17 -1.75 1.89 -6.18
N THR A 18 -3.00 2.28 -6.43
CA THR A 18 -3.35 3.65 -6.82
C THR A 18 -2.89 4.67 -5.77
N LEU A 19 -3.07 4.35 -4.50
CA LEU A 19 -2.72 5.23 -3.38
C LEU A 19 -1.19 5.41 -3.28
N ILE A 20 -0.41 4.33 -3.42
CA ILE A 20 1.06 4.45 -3.41
C ILE A 20 1.57 5.23 -4.62
N ASP A 21 1.04 4.98 -5.81
CA ASP A 21 1.44 5.69 -7.02
C ASP A 21 1.20 7.21 -6.88
N GLU A 22 0.05 7.60 -6.31
CA GLU A 22 -0.27 9.01 -6.05
C GLU A 22 0.68 9.62 -5.00
N ILE A 23 1.01 8.89 -3.91
CA ILE A 23 1.98 9.36 -2.91
C ILE A 23 3.36 9.58 -3.54
N ILE A 24 3.82 8.64 -4.38
CA ILE A 24 5.12 8.75 -5.06
C ILE A 24 5.11 9.95 -6.01
N ARG A 25 3.99 10.18 -6.72
CA ARG A 25 3.83 11.31 -7.63
C ARG A 25 3.87 12.66 -6.91
N VAL A 26 3.28 12.73 -5.72
CA VAL A 26 3.23 13.95 -4.89
C VAL A 26 4.54 14.16 -4.11
N LYS A 27 5.56 13.30 -4.29
CA LYS A 27 6.87 13.47 -3.65
C LYS A 27 7.46 14.86 -3.96
N PRO A 28 7.69 15.72 -2.95
CA PRO A 28 8.26 17.04 -3.18
C PRO A 28 9.73 16.91 -3.60
N SER A 29 10.16 17.78 -4.53
CA SER A 29 11.53 17.78 -5.07
C SER A 29 12.62 18.03 -4.02
N ALA A 30 12.26 18.70 -2.91
CA ALA A 30 13.15 18.94 -1.78
C ALA A 30 13.40 17.69 -0.89
N ALA A 31 12.57 16.64 -1.01
CA ALA A 31 12.72 15.45 -0.19
C ALA A 31 13.89 14.57 -0.67
N LYS A 32 15.02 14.68 0.05
CA LYS A 32 16.21 13.83 -0.15
C LYS A 32 16.06 12.51 0.62
N GLY A 33 16.43 11.40 -0.01
CA GLY A 33 16.41 10.06 0.60
C GLY A 33 15.13 9.25 0.35
N ARG A 34 14.89 8.23 1.19
CA ARG A 34 13.71 7.35 1.12
C ARG A 34 12.47 8.10 1.61
N TYR A 35 11.54 8.34 0.70
CA TYR A 35 10.29 9.06 0.99
C TYR A 35 9.29 8.19 1.76
N LEU A 36 9.20 6.91 1.41
CA LEU A 36 8.41 5.92 2.14
C LEU A 36 9.33 5.19 3.14
N ARG A 37 9.07 5.36 4.45
CA ARG A 37 9.87 4.75 5.52
C ARG A 37 9.35 3.37 5.93
N SER A 38 8.03 3.25 6.11
CA SER A 38 7.37 2.02 6.55
C SER A 38 5.88 2.08 6.20
N ILE A 39 5.29 0.95 5.82
CA ILE A 39 3.86 0.81 5.57
C ILE A 39 3.29 -0.18 6.59
N HIS A 40 2.18 0.18 7.22
CA HIS A 40 1.48 -0.67 8.17
C HIS A 40 -0.01 -0.66 7.85
N PHE A 41 -0.64 -1.83 7.86
CA PHE A 41 -2.09 -1.95 7.78
C PHE A 41 -2.66 -2.22 9.16
N SER A 42 -3.77 -1.57 9.47
CA SER A 42 -4.51 -1.77 10.71
C SER A 42 -6.00 -1.75 10.40
N SER A 43 -6.77 -2.57 11.11
CA SER A 43 -8.21 -2.38 11.19
C SER A 43 -8.54 -1.30 12.24
N SER A 44 -9.78 -0.82 12.26
CA SER A 44 -10.19 0.32 13.11
C SER A 44 -9.94 0.10 14.61
N MET A 45 -9.92 -1.14 15.08
CA MET A 45 -9.71 -1.52 16.49
C MET A 45 -8.77 -2.73 16.65
N GLY A 46 -8.01 -3.07 15.62
CA GLY A 46 -7.15 -4.27 15.62
C GLY A 46 -5.66 -3.95 15.67
N PRO A 47 -4.83 -4.97 15.89
CA PRO A 47 -3.38 -4.82 15.80
C PRO A 47 -2.96 -4.47 14.38
N SER A 48 -1.78 -3.86 14.26
CA SER A 48 -1.20 -3.50 12.96
C SER A 48 -0.27 -4.60 12.43
N VAL A 49 -0.21 -4.72 11.11
CA VAL A 49 0.70 -5.62 10.39
C VAL A 49 1.63 -4.76 9.54
N ALA A 50 2.93 -4.90 9.77
CA ALA A 50 3.95 -4.23 8.97
C ALA A 50 4.09 -4.90 7.60
N VAL A 51 4.18 -4.10 6.55
CA VAL A 51 4.32 -4.58 5.17
C VAL A 51 5.59 -4.01 4.55
N ASP A 52 6.28 -4.87 3.80
CA ASP A 52 7.51 -4.52 3.13
C ASP A 52 7.25 -3.53 1.98
N THR A 53 7.75 -2.31 2.19
CA THR A 53 7.74 -1.19 1.24
C THR A 53 8.50 -1.48 -0.06
N SER A 54 9.27 -2.56 -0.13
CA SER A 54 10.07 -2.93 -1.31
C SER A 54 9.27 -3.77 -2.31
N LYS A 55 8.22 -4.46 -1.87
CA LYS A 55 7.42 -5.40 -2.68
C LYS A 55 6.10 -4.80 -3.16
N VAL A 56 6.10 -3.53 -3.55
CA VAL A 56 4.87 -2.77 -3.82
C VAL A 56 4.28 -3.04 -5.21
N LYS A 57 5.11 -3.35 -6.22
CA LYS A 57 4.67 -3.44 -7.63
C LYS A 57 4.17 -4.82 -8.09
N ASN A 58 4.36 -5.89 -7.32
CA ASN A 58 4.14 -7.28 -7.78
C ASN A 58 3.12 -8.06 -6.93
N LEU A 59 2.03 -7.41 -6.50
CA LEU A 59 1.01 -8.08 -5.68
C LEU A 59 0.02 -8.93 -6.51
N LEU A 60 -0.18 -8.63 -7.80
CA LEU A 60 -1.13 -9.33 -8.69
C LEU A 60 -0.53 -10.56 -9.41
N VAL A 61 0.79 -10.72 -9.43
CA VAL A 61 1.47 -11.83 -10.14
C VAL A 61 1.54 -13.11 -9.30
N LYS A 62 1.31 -13.01 -7.99
CA LYS A 62 1.50 -14.11 -7.05
C LYS A 62 0.30 -15.06 -6.89
N GLU A 63 -0.78 -14.84 -7.64
CA GLU A 63 -1.91 -15.78 -7.72
C GLU A 63 -1.73 -16.87 -8.81
N ILE A 64 -0.59 -16.90 -9.53
CA ILE A 64 -0.30 -17.87 -10.61
C ILE A 64 0.87 -18.82 -10.24
N GLU A 65 1.17 -19.06 -8.96
CA GLU A 65 2.04 -20.16 -8.53
C GLU A 65 1.40 -21.01 -7.44
#